data_AF-A0A6C0H5C8-F1
#
_entry.id   AF-A0A6C0H5C8-F1
#
_cell.length_a   1.000
_cell.length_b   1.000
_cell.length_c   1.000
_cell.angle_alpha   90.00
_cell.angle_beta   90.00
_cell.angle_gamma   90.00
#
_symmetry.space_group_name_H-M   'P 1'
#
loop_
_entity.id
_entity.type
_entity.pdbx_description
1 polymer ?
#
loop_
_entity_poly.entity_id
_entity_poly.type
_entity_poly.pdbx_seq_one_letter_code
_entity_poly.pdbx_strand_id
1 'polypeptide(L)'
;MINSNLKKEVRYNVTNNIDKSDLDKEAYVYNAKIYNKHIKFVLGAPNFEHLNSKIIFFNIYLVNNGSIVSKIGIYETNNSDYNSLLDHNGDIDLNKLSDPIMFPYSKSLIMNNYDLIDDFETMSNAPSEVDTNTSMDTDNEEEDEEEEEETASEASTKSSINYNVMTLISQSKEESDYEIANYEEDPKDTWVNKYLRSNKYEIIDNEGAGDCFFAVLRDALKTVKIETSVKSIREKLANEVDQTIFQTYKELFDLYYNNMKTTQEQLKTHKNKHNTLKKMITGTSDGPDKIKLIQDAKDNFNTFTAINTKGKELEDLAREFQFMKDVNSVEDLKKVIKEVGGAYWADNWALSSLERIYNVKFIILSQTHFVEGEKEHVLQCISPDIKLEERGLFEPSYYIMADYYQNNHYKLITYDKNIKRGALTFSEVPYKIKEL
;
A
#
# COMPACT_ATOMS: atom_id res chain seq x y z
N MET A 1 -19.08 32.58 -17.18
CA MET A 1 -18.09 33.34 -16.39
C MET A 1 -18.66 33.61 -15.00
N ILE A 2 -17.81 33.73 -13.99
CA ILE A 2 -18.18 34.06 -12.60
C ILE A 2 -17.37 35.27 -12.13
N ASN A 3 -17.96 36.16 -11.35
CA ASN A 3 -17.27 37.37 -10.88
C ASN A 3 -16.41 37.05 -9.66
N SER A 4 -15.28 37.74 -9.53
CA SER A 4 -14.48 37.76 -8.30
C SER A 4 -15.28 38.29 -7.10
N ASN A 5 -14.96 37.77 -5.91
CA ASN A 5 -15.44 38.28 -4.63
C ASN A 5 -14.62 39.52 -4.20
N LEU A 6 -13.34 39.59 -4.55
CA LEU A 6 -12.42 40.69 -4.25
C LEU A 6 -12.65 41.92 -5.15
N LYS A 7 -12.82 41.73 -6.47
CA LYS A 7 -13.02 42.84 -7.44
C LYS A 7 -14.01 42.50 -8.54
N LYS A 8 -15.15 43.19 -8.58
CA LYS A 8 -16.26 42.87 -9.50
C LYS A 8 -15.92 43.05 -10.99
N GLU A 9 -14.85 43.77 -11.34
CA GLU A 9 -14.39 43.88 -12.73
C GLU A 9 -13.65 42.61 -13.21
N VAL A 10 -13.15 41.78 -12.30
CA VAL A 10 -12.46 40.52 -12.62
C VAL A 10 -13.48 39.40 -12.79
N ARG A 11 -13.36 38.66 -13.89
CA ARG A 11 -14.23 37.53 -14.24
C ARG A 11 -13.42 36.30 -14.57
N TYR A 12 -13.83 35.18 -14.00
CA TYR A 12 -13.23 33.87 -14.25
C TYR A 12 -14.06 33.06 -15.23
N ASN A 13 -13.38 32.30 -16.09
CA ASN A 13 -14.01 31.32 -16.95
C ASN A 13 -14.46 30.12 -16.13
N VAL A 14 -15.73 29.75 -16.31
CA VAL A 14 -16.34 28.59 -15.65
C VAL A 14 -16.22 27.42 -16.62
N THR A 15 -15.23 26.56 -16.38
CA THR A 15 -14.94 25.38 -17.19
C THR A 15 -14.63 24.22 -16.27
N ASN A 16 -14.97 23.00 -16.67
CA ASN A 16 -14.70 21.76 -15.93
C ASN A 16 -13.33 21.15 -16.25
N ASN A 17 -12.72 21.56 -17.36
CA ASN A 17 -11.40 21.10 -17.80
C ASN A 17 -10.27 21.62 -16.90
N ILE A 18 -9.20 20.83 -16.83
CA ILE A 18 -7.93 21.23 -16.23
C ILE A 18 -7.37 22.41 -17.01
N ASP A 19 -6.90 23.43 -16.30
CA ASP A 19 -6.23 24.56 -16.92
C ASP A 19 -4.91 24.08 -17.54
N LYS A 20 -4.62 24.51 -18.77
CA LYS A 20 -3.38 24.10 -19.45
C LYS A 20 -2.13 24.48 -18.65
N SER A 21 -2.22 25.57 -17.88
CA SER A 21 -1.13 26.01 -17.01
C SER A 21 -0.92 25.11 -15.79
N ASP A 22 -1.86 24.22 -15.47
CA ASP A 22 -1.81 23.29 -14.33
C ASP A 22 -1.52 21.84 -14.74
N LEU A 23 -1.43 21.55 -16.05
CA LEU A 23 -1.02 20.22 -16.54
C LEU A 23 0.42 19.91 -16.12
N ASP A 24 0.66 18.65 -15.77
CA ASP A 24 1.96 18.10 -15.39
C ASP A 24 2.63 18.79 -14.19
N LYS A 25 1.82 19.42 -13.32
CA LYS A 25 2.29 20.02 -12.06
C LYS A 25 1.90 19.16 -10.87
N GLU A 26 2.86 18.95 -9.97
CA GLU A 26 2.59 18.33 -8.67
C GLU A 26 1.78 19.28 -7.78
N ALA A 27 0.79 18.72 -7.08
CA ALA A 27 -0.05 19.45 -6.13
C ALA A 27 -0.36 18.58 -4.91
N TYR A 28 -0.48 19.20 -3.73
CA TYR A 28 -0.90 18.50 -2.52
C TYR A 28 -2.40 18.21 -2.55
N VAL A 29 -2.76 17.01 -2.11
CA VAL A 29 -4.15 16.61 -1.91
C VAL A 29 -4.60 17.12 -0.55
N TYR A 30 -5.68 17.90 -0.57
CA TYR A 30 -6.35 18.45 0.61
C TYR A 30 -7.67 17.72 0.85
N ASN A 31 -8.08 17.65 2.12
CA ASN A 31 -9.37 17.12 2.54
C ASN A 31 -10.23 18.25 3.12
N ALA A 32 -11.46 18.39 2.65
CA ALA A 32 -12.42 19.31 3.25
C ALA A 32 -13.85 18.78 3.18
N LYS A 33 -14.70 19.30 4.06
CA LYS A 33 -16.14 19.03 4.03
C LYS A 33 -16.86 20.14 3.26
N ILE A 34 -17.24 19.88 2.01
CA ILE A 34 -17.97 20.82 1.15
C ILE A 34 -19.36 20.25 0.84
N TYR A 35 -20.41 21.06 0.99
CA TYR A 35 -21.81 20.62 0.80
C TYR A 35 -22.20 19.38 1.63
N ASN A 36 -21.65 19.28 2.85
CA ASN A 36 -21.86 18.16 3.77
C ASN A 36 -21.28 16.80 3.27
N LYS A 37 -20.39 16.81 2.28
CA LYS A 37 -19.60 15.66 1.82
C LYS A 37 -18.12 15.90 2.08
N HIS A 38 -17.42 14.89 2.58
CA HIS A 38 -15.95 14.91 2.64
C HIS A 38 -15.43 14.70 1.22
N ILE A 39 -14.57 15.60 0.77
CA ILE A 39 -13.96 15.53 -0.56
C ILE A 39 -12.44 15.67 -0.45
N LYS A 40 -11.76 14.98 -1.37
CA LYS A 40 -10.35 15.23 -1.72
C LYS A 40 -10.30 16.22 -2.87
N PHE A 41 -9.43 17.22 -2.78
CA PHE A 41 -9.20 18.18 -3.86
C PHE A 41 -7.75 18.64 -3.90
N VAL A 42 -7.29 19.14 -5.03
CA VAL A 42 -5.96 19.74 -5.21
C VAL A 42 -6.10 21.18 -5.67
N LEU A 43 -5.08 22.00 -5.37
CA LEU A 43 -4.97 23.36 -5.87
C LEU A 43 -4.02 23.41 -7.06
N GLY A 44 -4.42 24.11 -8.12
CA GLY A 44 -3.55 24.49 -9.22
C GLY A 44 -2.49 25.49 -8.75
N ALA A 45 -1.52 25.75 -9.62
CA ALA A 45 -0.47 26.71 -9.35
C ALA A 45 -1.05 28.13 -9.21
N PRO A 46 -0.38 29.05 -8.49
CA PRO A 46 -0.76 30.45 -8.45
C PRO A 46 -0.85 31.02 -9.86
N ASN A 47 -2.02 31.53 -10.21
CA ASN A 47 -2.29 32.17 -11.48
C ASN A 47 -2.25 33.70 -11.31
N PHE A 48 -1.47 34.31 -12.19
CA PHE A 48 -1.08 35.72 -12.16
C PHE A 48 -1.76 36.56 -13.27
N GLU A 49 -2.74 36.00 -13.98
CA GLU A 49 -3.44 36.66 -15.09
C GLU A 49 -4.06 38.01 -14.67
N HIS A 50 -4.48 38.14 -13.40
CA HIS A 50 -5.13 39.33 -12.86
C HIS A 50 -4.23 40.17 -11.95
N LEU A 51 -2.91 40.10 -12.12
CA LEU A 51 -1.94 40.90 -11.37
C LEU A 51 -2.15 42.42 -11.47
N ASN A 52 -2.59 42.93 -12.63
CA ASN A 52 -2.93 44.35 -12.79
C ASN A 52 -4.07 44.77 -11.85
N SER A 53 -4.99 43.84 -11.58
CA SER A 53 -6.06 44.00 -10.59
C SER A 53 -5.61 43.63 -9.18
N LYS A 54 -4.32 43.34 -8.96
CA LYS A 54 -3.72 42.92 -7.68
C LYS A 54 -4.31 41.63 -7.11
N ILE A 55 -4.83 40.75 -7.97
CA ILE A 55 -5.42 39.46 -7.57
C ILE A 55 -4.54 38.32 -8.06
N ILE A 56 -4.29 37.35 -7.17
CA ILE A 56 -3.76 36.02 -7.49
C ILE A 56 -4.87 35.02 -7.22
N PHE A 57 -4.98 33.99 -8.06
CA PHE A 57 -5.96 32.93 -7.84
C PHE A 57 -5.40 31.54 -8.07
N PHE A 58 -6.07 30.53 -7.52
CA PHE A 58 -5.73 29.11 -7.61
C PHE A 58 -6.95 28.36 -8.11
N ASN A 59 -6.78 27.52 -9.12
CA ASN A 59 -7.84 26.62 -9.55
C ASN A 59 -8.03 25.51 -8.52
N ILE A 60 -9.28 25.12 -8.26
CA ILE A 60 -9.62 24.02 -7.34
C ILE A 60 -10.07 22.83 -8.19
N TYR A 61 -9.43 21.68 -8.01
CA TYR A 61 -9.73 20.47 -8.75
C TYR A 61 -10.20 19.36 -7.81
N LEU A 62 -11.37 18.78 -8.08
CA LEU A 62 -11.88 17.61 -7.36
C LEU A 62 -11.03 16.39 -7.70
N VAL A 63 -10.66 15.61 -6.69
CA VAL A 63 -9.86 14.39 -6.84
C VAL A 63 -10.64 13.17 -6.36
N ASN A 64 -10.56 12.10 -7.14
CA ASN A 64 -11.08 10.79 -6.77
C ASN A 64 -10.08 9.70 -7.20
N ASN A 65 -9.76 8.76 -6.31
CA ASN A 65 -8.80 7.66 -6.55
C ASN A 65 -7.48 8.13 -7.21
N GLY A 66 -6.88 9.21 -6.68
CA GLY A 66 -5.62 9.76 -7.19
C GLY A 66 -5.72 10.51 -8.53
N SER A 67 -6.91 10.56 -9.16
CA SER A 67 -7.12 11.24 -10.45
C SER A 67 -7.95 12.52 -10.31
N ILE A 68 -7.64 13.53 -11.14
CA ILE A 68 -8.42 14.77 -11.21
C ILE A 68 -9.73 14.50 -11.96
N VAL A 69 -10.86 14.71 -11.29
CA VAL A 69 -12.21 14.53 -11.86
C VAL A 69 -12.64 15.77 -12.62
N SER A 70 -12.53 16.94 -12.01
CA SER A 70 -13.01 18.20 -12.59
C SER A 70 -12.50 19.43 -11.86
N LYS A 71 -12.35 20.54 -12.58
CA LYS A 71 -12.20 21.87 -12.00
C LYS A 71 -13.53 22.29 -11.35
N ILE A 72 -13.55 22.58 -10.07
CA ILE A 72 -14.79 22.83 -9.30
C ILE A 72 -14.88 24.23 -8.70
N GLY A 73 -13.82 25.02 -8.73
CA GLY A 73 -13.84 26.35 -8.16
C GLY A 73 -12.50 27.06 -8.24
N ILE A 74 -12.42 28.18 -7.53
CA ILE A 74 -11.24 29.05 -7.49
C ILE A 74 -11.08 29.61 -6.07
N TYR A 75 -9.85 29.61 -5.55
CA TYR A 75 -9.45 30.49 -4.45
C TYR A 75 -8.85 31.77 -5.01
N GLU A 76 -9.16 32.91 -4.42
CA GLU A 76 -8.56 34.19 -4.79
C GLU A 76 -8.03 34.92 -3.57
N THR A 77 -6.97 35.68 -3.76
CA THR A 77 -6.34 36.49 -2.71
C THR A 77 -5.76 37.77 -3.31
N ASN A 78 -5.59 38.79 -2.47
CA ASN A 78 -4.80 39.96 -2.87
C ASN A 78 -3.34 39.55 -3.01
N ASN A 79 -2.67 40.12 -4.00
CA ASN A 79 -1.24 39.91 -4.24
C ASN A 79 -0.37 40.25 -3.03
N SER A 80 -0.77 41.23 -2.21
CA SER A 80 -0.06 41.59 -0.96
C SER A 80 -0.11 40.49 0.10
N ASP A 81 -1.20 39.72 0.12
CA ASP A 81 -1.54 38.80 1.20
C ASP A 81 -1.08 37.38 0.86
N TYR A 82 -0.81 37.08 -0.41
CA TYR A 82 -0.31 35.78 -0.88
C TYR A 82 0.85 35.23 -0.03
N ASN A 83 1.76 36.10 0.42
CA ASN A 83 2.91 35.68 1.22
C ASN A 83 2.57 35.20 2.64
N SER A 84 1.53 35.77 3.27
CA SER A 84 1.11 35.34 4.61
C SER A 84 0.30 34.04 4.57
N LEU A 85 -0.26 33.72 3.40
CA LEU A 85 -1.03 32.51 3.13
C LEU A 85 -0.15 31.26 2.98
N LEU A 86 1.17 31.41 2.89
CA LEU A 86 2.07 30.27 2.81
C LEU A 86 2.43 29.74 4.20
N ASP A 87 2.61 28.43 4.30
CA ASP A 87 3.07 27.75 5.49
C ASP A 87 4.61 27.72 5.60
N HIS A 88 5.12 26.96 6.56
CA HIS A 88 6.56 26.78 6.80
C HIS A 88 7.28 25.99 5.68
N ASN A 89 6.52 25.31 4.82
CA ASN A 89 7.00 24.57 3.66
C ASN A 89 6.91 25.36 2.36
N GLY A 90 6.21 26.50 2.38
CA GLY A 90 6.00 27.35 1.21
C GLY A 90 4.75 26.99 0.43
N ASP A 91 3.91 26.13 0.99
CA ASP A 91 2.63 25.69 0.44
C ASP A 91 1.49 26.53 0.97
N ILE A 92 0.36 26.53 0.28
CA ILE A 92 -0.81 27.30 0.67
C ILE A 92 -1.45 26.70 1.92
N ASP A 93 -1.47 27.48 3.00
CA ASP A 93 -2.20 27.16 4.21
C ASP A 93 -3.69 27.50 4.01
N LEU A 94 -4.49 26.46 3.77
CA LEU A 94 -5.94 26.59 3.58
C LEU A 94 -6.63 27.29 4.75
N ASN A 95 -6.10 27.21 5.97
CA ASN A 95 -6.71 27.83 7.14
C ASN A 95 -6.64 29.36 7.11
N LYS A 96 -5.78 29.91 6.24
CA LYS A 96 -5.61 31.36 6.08
C LYS A 96 -6.36 31.91 4.87
N LEU A 97 -6.92 31.04 4.02
CA LEU A 97 -7.66 31.45 2.84
C LEU A 97 -9.10 31.83 3.17
N SER A 98 -9.61 32.83 2.44
CA SER A 98 -11.03 33.15 2.40
C SER A 98 -11.83 32.06 1.68
N ASP A 99 -13.15 32.04 1.88
CA ASP A 99 -14.04 31.08 1.22
C ASP A 99 -13.84 31.04 -0.31
N PRO A 100 -13.80 29.84 -0.92
CA PRO A 100 -13.60 29.71 -2.36
C PRO A 100 -14.83 30.12 -3.16
N ILE A 101 -14.59 30.55 -4.40
CA ILE A 101 -15.63 30.72 -5.41
C ILE A 101 -15.91 29.36 -6.03
N MET A 102 -16.98 28.71 -5.61
CA MET A 102 -17.42 27.43 -6.18
C MET A 102 -18.16 27.65 -7.50
N PHE A 103 -17.89 26.79 -8.49
CA PHE A 103 -18.61 26.84 -9.76
C PHE A 103 -20.04 26.28 -9.63
N PRO A 104 -21.01 26.79 -10.43
CA PRO A 104 -22.43 26.43 -10.27
C PRO A 104 -22.73 24.92 -10.35
N TYR A 105 -21.99 24.18 -11.17
CA TYR A 105 -22.19 22.73 -11.35
C TYR A 105 -21.52 21.88 -10.26
N SER A 106 -20.62 22.46 -9.46
CA SER A 106 -19.82 21.71 -8.48
C SER A 106 -20.66 21.07 -7.39
N LYS A 107 -21.77 21.73 -7.00
CA LYS A 107 -22.70 21.18 -6.00
C LYS A 107 -23.31 19.86 -6.47
N SER A 108 -23.86 19.81 -7.67
CA SER A 108 -24.45 18.59 -8.22
C SER A 108 -23.40 17.51 -8.45
N LEU A 109 -22.19 17.89 -8.88
CA LEU A 109 -21.07 16.96 -9.07
C LEU A 109 -20.66 16.29 -7.76
N ILE A 110 -20.48 17.07 -6.70
CA ILE A 110 -20.07 16.58 -5.37
C ILE A 110 -21.20 15.77 -4.71
N MET A 111 -22.45 16.16 -4.88
CA MET A 111 -23.58 15.49 -4.20
C MET A 111 -24.01 14.18 -4.87
N ASN A 112 -23.90 14.06 -6.20
CA ASN A 112 -24.49 12.95 -6.94
C ASN A 112 -23.47 11.90 -7.43
N ASN A 113 -22.19 12.25 -7.55
CA ASN A 113 -21.17 11.41 -8.19
C ASN A 113 -19.94 11.14 -7.30
N TYR A 114 -19.97 11.53 -6.02
CA TYR A 114 -18.86 11.36 -5.09
C TYR A 114 -19.28 10.42 -3.94
N ASP A 115 -19.09 9.12 -4.17
CA ASP A 115 -19.18 8.09 -3.15
C ASP A 115 -17.81 7.93 -2.47
N LEU A 116 -17.86 7.92 -1.14
CA LEU A 116 -16.72 7.94 -0.24
C LEU A 116 -16.02 6.58 -0.24
N ILE A 117 -14.79 6.52 -0.76
CA ILE A 117 -13.84 5.45 -0.46
C ILE A 117 -12.58 6.11 0.08
N ASP A 118 -12.56 6.30 1.39
CA ASP A 118 -11.39 6.15 2.25
C ASP A 118 -11.82 6.42 3.69
N ASP A 119 -11.99 5.34 4.45
CA ASP A 119 -12.13 5.35 5.90
C ASP A 119 -10.76 5.73 6.50
N PHE A 120 -10.58 7.02 6.84
CA PHE A 120 -9.42 7.47 7.61
C PHE A 120 -9.75 7.47 9.10
N GLU A 121 -9.09 6.56 9.80
CA GLU A 121 -8.51 6.70 11.14
C GLU A 121 -9.08 7.79 12.05
N THR A 122 -9.78 7.33 13.10
CA THR A 122 -9.91 8.09 14.35
C THR A 122 -9.60 7.18 15.53
N MET A 123 -8.32 6.95 15.78
CA MET A 123 -7.82 6.62 17.11
C MET A 123 -6.92 7.75 17.61
N SER A 124 -7.49 8.65 18.41
CA SER A 124 -6.91 9.16 19.67
C SER A 124 -7.66 10.41 20.15
N ASN A 125 -8.44 10.26 21.24
CA ASN A 125 -8.15 10.88 22.54
C ASN A 125 -9.36 10.86 23.49
N ALA A 126 -9.26 9.95 24.47
CA ALA A 126 -9.58 10.09 25.92
C ALA A 126 -11.05 10.30 26.39
N PRO A 127 -11.41 9.99 27.66
CA PRO A 127 -10.59 9.52 28.79
C PRO A 127 -11.11 8.25 29.51
N SER A 128 -10.26 7.77 30.41
CA SER A 128 -10.49 6.80 31.49
C SER A 128 -11.68 7.15 32.39
N GLU A 129 -12.54 6.16 32.65
CA GLU A 129 -13.19 5.98 33.95
C GLU A 129 -13.18 4.51 34.37
N VAL A 130 -12.71 4.33 35.59
CA VAL A 130 -12.77 3.13 36.42
C VAL A 130 -14.21 2.98 36.89
N ASP A 131 -14.83 1.81 36.74
CA ASP A 131 -15.60 1.30 37.87
C ASP A 131 -15.68 -0.22 37.93
N THR A 132 -15.92 -0.64 39.15
CA THR A 132 -15.57 -1.89 39.80
C THR A 132 -16.76 -2.85 39.90
N ASN A 133 -16.44 -4.15 39.99
CA ASN A 133 -17.20 -5.23 40.62
C ASN A 133 -18.64 -5.54 40.12
N THR A 134 -18.91 -6.81 39.82
CA THR A 134 -19.68 -7.71 40.69
C THR A 134 -19.49 -9.17 40.25
N SER A 135 -19.27 -10.03 41.23
CA SER A 135 -19.01 -11.47 41.17
C SER A 135 -20.28 -12.33 41.15
N MET A 136 -20.05 -13.65 41.27
CA MET A 136 -20.94 -14.74 41.72
C MET A 136 -21.70 -15.45 40.58
N ASP A 137 -21.24 -16.65 40.21
CA ASP A 137 -21.50 -17.98 40.83
C ASP A 137 -22.60 -18.65 39.99
N THR A 138 -22.62 -19.95 39.68
CA THR A 138 -22.16 -21.17 40.36
C THR A 138 -22.37 -22.33 39.37
N ASP A 139 -21.51 -23.36 39.44
CA ASP A 139 -21.78 -24.81 39.60
C ASP A 139 -23.00 -25.45 38.86
N ASN A 140 -23.04 -26.70 38.39
CA ASN A 140 -22.18 -27.89 38.46
C ASN A 140 -22.84 -29.03 37.62
N GLU A 141 -22.17 -30.20 37.61
CA GLU A 141 -22.66 -31.58 37.37
C GLU A 141 -22.75 -32.05 35.89
N GLU A 142 -21.93 -33.00 35.40
CA GLU A 142 -21.74 -34.45 35.75
C GLU A 142 -23.07 -35.23 35.68
N GLU A 143 -23.23 -36.44 35.15
CA GLU A 143 -22.43 -37.53 34.56
C GLU A 143 -23.46 -38.42 33.81
N ASP A 144 -22.98 -39.35 32.97
CA ASP A 144 -23.38 -40.78 32.96
C ASP A 144 -23.40 -41.46 31.58
N GLU A 145 -22.60 -42.51 31.55
CA GLU A 145 -22.43 -43.58 30.57
C GLU A 145 -23.57 -44.60 30.69
N GLU A 146 -24.04 -45.19 29.59
CA GLU A 146 -24.46 -46.61 29.58
C GLU A 146 -24.19 -47.23 28.20
N GLU A 147 -23.39 -48.30 28.20
CA GLU A 147 -23.20 -49.29 27.13
C GLU A 147 -24.26 -50.39 27.26
N GLU A 148 -24.77 -50.93 26.14
CA GLU A 148 -25.19 -52.34 26.06
C GLU A 148 -24.97 -52.91 24.64
N GLU A 149 -24.49 -54.14 24.61
CA GLU A 149 -23.98 -54.91 23.46
C GLU A 149 -25.04 -55.75 22.70
N GLU A 150 -24.73 -55.94 21.41
CA GLU A 150 -24.88 -57.12 20.53
C GLU A 150 -26.19 -57.93 20.40
N THR A 151 -26.62 -58.12 19.13
CA THR A 151 -26.73 -59.47 18.54
C THR A 151 -26.57 -59.43 17.00
N ALA A 152 -25.92 -60.47 16.46
CA ALA A 152 -25.35 -60.59 15.14
C ALA A 152 -26.31 -61.09 14.03
N SER A 153 -26.03 -60.71 12.77
CA SER A 153 -26.23 -61.58 11.60
C SER A 153 -25.30 -61.19 10.44
N GLU A 154 -24.79 -62.20 9.75
CA GLU A 154 -23.55 -62.24 8.95
C GLU A 154 -23.60 -61.61 7.54
N ALA A 155 -22.39 -61.20 7.12
CA ALA A 155 -21.79 -61.28 5.79
C ALA A 155 -22.27 -60.33 4.67
N SER A 156 -21.47 -59.30 4.38
CA SER A 156 -20.81 -59.13 3.08
C SER A 156 -19.69 -58.07 3.13
N THR A 157 -18.48 -58.56 2.86
CA THR A 157 -17.18 -57.89 2.69
C THR A 157 -17.21 -56.60 1.85
N LYS A 158 -16.77 -55.47 2.40
CA LYS A 158 -15.56 -54.72 1.98
C LYS A 158 -15.49 -53.30 2.56
N SER A 159 -14.37 -53.07 3.26
CA SER A 159 -13.73 -51.78 3.51
C SER A 159 -14.51 -50.77 4.36
N SER A 160 -14.29 -50.86 5.67
CA SER A 160 -14.40 -49.73 6.58
C SER A 160 -13.56 -48.58 6.03
N ILE A 161 -14.21 -47.57 5.44
CA ILE A 161 -13.58 -46.33 5.04
C ILE A 161 -13.21 -45.60 6.32
N ASN A 162 -11.93 -45.64 6.66
CA ASN A 162 -11.33 -44.77 7.65
C ASN A 162 -11.32 -43.36 7.06
N TYR A 163 -12.35 -42.55 7.35
CA TYR A 163 -12.41 -41.14 6.98
C TYR A 163 -11.38 -40.36 7.81
N ASN A 164 -10.11 -40.41 7.40
CA ASN A 164 -9.08 -39.56 7.97
C ASN A 164 -8.18 -39.04 6.84
N VAL A 165 -8.19 -37.70 6.70
CA VAL A 165 -7.57 -36.85 5.67
C VAL A 165 -8.46 -36.58 4.44
N MET A 166 -9.15 -35.42 4.45
CA MET A 166 -9.61 -34.73 3.23
C MET A 166 -8.40 -34.56 2.30
N THR A 167 -8.32 -35.45 1.30
CA THR A 167 -7.30 -35.38 0.26
C THR A 167 -7.86 -34.47 -0.82
N LEU A 168 -7.14 -33.38 -1.12
CA LEU A 168 -7.52 -32.49 -2.19
C LEU A 168 -7.17 -33.19 -3.51
N ILE A 169 -8.14 -33.30 -4.41
CA ILE A 169 -7.96 -33.99 -5.69
C ILE A 169 -7.38 -32.99 -6.70
N SER A 170 -6.48 -33.45 -7.57
CA SER A 170 -5.94 -32.63 -8.66
C SER A 170 -7.04 -32.20 -9.62
N GLN A 171 -7.03 -30.93 -10.02
CA GLN A 171 -7.95 -30.38 -11.02
C GLN A 171 -7.42 -30.59 -12.44
N SER A 172 -8.24 -31.13 -13.34
CA SER A 172 -7.93 -31.21 -14.78
C SER A 172 -8.12 -29.86 -15.49
N LYS A 173 -7.59 -29.75 -16.71
CA LYS A 173 -7.79 -28.55 -17.54
C LYS A 173 -9.28 -28.32 -17.83
N GLU A 174 -10.00 -29.37 -18.20
CA GLU A 174 -11.42 -29.31 -18.55
C GLU A 174 -12.27 -28.89 -17.35
N GLU A 175 -11.95 -29.38 -16.15
CA GLU A 175 -12.62 -28.98 -14.91
C GLU A 175 -12.35 -27.51 -14.57
N SER A 176 -11.12 -27.03 -14.77
CA SER A 176 -10.77 -25.62 -14.59
C SER A 176 -11.47 -24.72 -15.61
N ASP A 177 -11.47 -25.10 -16.88
CA ASP A 177 -12.14 -24.36 -17.95
C ASP A 177 -13.66 -24.28 -17.69
N TYR A 178 -14.26 -25.39 -17.25
CA TYR A 178 -15.67 -25.42 -16.85
C TYR A 178 -15.95 -24.51 -15.65
N GLU A 179 -15.12 -24.55 -14.60
CA GLU A 179 -15.25 -23.68 -13.43
C GLU A 179 -15.20 -22.19 -13.81
N ILE A 180 -14.22 -21.79 -14.64
CA ILE A 180 -14.03 -20.41 -15.09
C ILE A 180 -15.20 -19.91 -15.95
N ALA A 181 -15.71 -20.78 -16.84
CA ALA A 181 -16.81 -20.46 -17.75
C ALA A 181 -18.15 -20.30 -17.01
N ASN A 182 -18.37 -21.07 -15.96
CA ASN A 182 -19.59 -21.04 -15.15
C ASN A 182 -19.47 -20.15 -13.89
N TYR A 183 -18.36 -19.45 -13.73
CA TYR A 183 -18.21 -18.47 -12.64
C TYR A 183 -19.13 -17.27 -12.85
N GLU A 184 -20.02 -17.08 -11.88
CA GLU A 184 -20.87 -15.91 -11.73
C GLU A 184 -20.30 -15.06 -10.58
N GLU A 185 -20.02 -13.79 -10.88
CA GLU A 185 -19.42 -12.87 -9.91
C GLU A 185 -20.45 -12.48 -8.83
N ASP A 186 -20.11 -12.73 -7.56
CA ASP A 186 -20.85 -12.23 -6.41
C ASP A 186 -20.19 -10.95 -5.85
N PRO A 187 -20.96 -9.95 -5.40
CA PRO A 187 -20.39 -8.76 -4.76
C PRO A 187 -19.46 -9.04 -3.57
N LYS A 188 -19.61 -10.18 -2.90
CA LYS A 188 -18.78 -10.63 -1.77
C LYS A 188 -17.50 -11.34 -2.21
N ASP A 189 -17.33 -11.61 -3.50
CA ASP A 189 -16.14 -12.29 -4.00
C ASP A 189 -14.90 -11.44 -3.78
N THR A 190 -13.85 -12.10 -3.29
CA THR A 190 -12.54 -11.47 -3.11
C THR A 190 -11.91 -11.17 -4.47
N TRP A 191 -10.87 -10.32 -4.46
CA TRP A 191 -10.14 -9.98 -5.67
C TRP A 191 -9.55 -11.22 -6.36
N VAL A 192 -9.06 -12.20 -5.58
CA VAL A 192 -8.49 -13.45 -6.12
C VAL A 192 -9.57 -14.33 -6.75
N ASN A 193 -10.80 -14.34 -6.20
CA ASN A 193 -11.93 -15.04 -6.83
C ASN A 193 -12.27 -14.42 -8.19
N LYS A 194 -12.27 -13.09 -8.28
CA LYS A 194 -12.55 -12.34 -9.51
C LYS A 194 -11.45 -12.51 -10.55
N TYR A 195 -10.19 -12.48 -10.11
CA TYR A 195 -9.03 -12.65 -10.97
C TYR A 195 -8.97 -14.06 -11.58
N LEU A 196 -9.14 -15.09 -10.75
CA LEU A 196 -9.08 -16.50 -11.17
C LEU A 196 -10.42 -17.05 -11.66
N ARG A 197 -11.49 -16.25 -11.61
CA ARG A 197 -12.88 -16.63 -11.94
C ARG A 197 -13.28 -17.93 -11.25
N SER A 198 -13.16 -17.96 -9.93
CA SER A 198 -13.39 -19.16 -9.14
C SER A 198 -13.74 -18.82 -7.69
N ASN A 199 -14.76 -19.49 -7.18
CA ASN A 199 -15.22 -19.35 -5.80
C ASN A 199 -14.46 -20.25 -4.80
N LYS A 200 -13.37 -20.92 -5.21
CA LYS A 200 -12.65 -21.87 -4.35
C LYS A 200 -11.54 -21.25 -3.49
N TYR A 201 -11.20 -19.98 -3.72
CA TYR A 201 -10.12 -19.31 -3.01
C TYR A 201 -10.64 -18.53 -1.80
N GLU A 202 -9.88 -18.53 -0.71
CA GLU A 202 -10.10 -17.68 0.46
C GLU A 202 -8.80 -17.02 0.89
N ILE A 203 -8.88 -15.77 1.37
CA ILE A 203 -7.76 -15.03 1.93
C ILE A 203 -7.83 -15.13 3.45
N ILE A 204 -6.74 -15.59 4.07
CA ILE A 204 -6.56 -15.66 5.51
C ILE A 204 -5.54 -14.58 5.91
N ASP A 205 -6.02 -13.58 6.64
CA ASP A 205 -5.19 -12.52 7.19
C ASP A 205 -4.37 -13.00 8.39
N ASN A 206 -3.32 -12.27 8.74
CA ASN A 206 -2.43 -12.59 9.86
C ASN A 206 -2.10 -11.35 10.70
N GLU A 207 -1.29 -11.56 11.73
CA GLU A 207 -0.98 -10.56 12.75
C GLU A 207 -0.21 -9.33 12.23
N GLY A 208 0.42 -9.41 11.05
CA GLY A 208 1.12 -8.29 10.42
C GLY A 208 2.44 -7.91 11.10
N ALA A 209 2.70 -6.60 11.21
CA ALA A 209 3.83 -6.02 11.96
C ALA A 209 5.23 -6.54 11.54
N GLY A 210 5.47 -6.73 10.24
CA GLY A 210 6.73 -7.25 9.72
C GLY A 210 6.86 -8.78 9.76
N ASP A 211 5.95 -9.48 10.44
CA ASP A 211 5.90 -10.94 10.49
C ASP A 211 5.06 -11.58 9.37
N CYS A 212 4.33 -10.78 8.59
CA CYS A 212 3.28 -11.24 7.69
C CYS A 212 3.71 -12.37 6.74
N PHE A 213 4.87 -12.26 6.09
CA PHE A 213 5.37 -13.31 5.22
C PHE A 213 5.70 -14.61 5.97
N PHE A 214 6.31 -14.49 7.16
CA PHE A 214 6.64 -15.64 7.99
C PHE A 214 5.38 -16.32 8.54
N ALA A 215 4.33 -15.53 8.83
CA ALA A 215 3.02 -16.02 9.23
C ALA A 215 2.35 -16.79 8.08
N VAL A 216 2.41 -16.31 6.84
CA VAL A 216 1.92 -17.04 5.66
C VAL A 216 2.55 -18.43 5.56
N LEU A 217 3.88 -18.54 5.69
CA LEU A 217 4.55 -19.83 5.66
C LEU A 217 4.12 -20.73 6.83
N ARG A 218 4.05 -20.20 8.05
CA ARG A 218 3.57 -20.93 9.25
C ARG A 218 2.17 -21.50 9.01
N ASP A 219 1.26 -20.65 8.57
CA ASP A 219 -0.17 -20.97 8.46
C ASP A 219 -0.42 -21.94 7.31
N ALA A 220 0.29 -21.78 6.19
CA ALA A 220 0.24 -22.72 5.08
C ALA A 220 0.69 -24.13 5.50
N LEU A 221 1.85 -24.25 6.15
CA LEU A 221 2.41 -25.53 6.59
C LEU A 221 1.53 -26.24 7.62
N LYS A 222 0.84 -25.49 8.47
CA LYS A 222 -0.13 -26.04 9.43
C LYS A 222 -1.25 -26.81 8.73
N THR A 223 -1.70 -26.39 7.54
CA THR A 223 -2.76 -27.09 6.77
C THR A 223 -2.35 -28.48 6.27
N VAL A 224 -1.06 -28.78 6.31
CA VAL A 224 -0.47 -30.10 5.99
C VAL A 224 0.20 -30.75 7.21
N LYS A 225 -0.19 -30.31 8.42
CA LYS A 225 0.28 -30.85 9.72
C LYS A 225 1.80 -30.71 9.94
N ILE A 226 2.43 -29.72 9.30
CA ILE A 226 3.82 -29.35 9.55
C ILE A 226 3.81 -28.17 10.51
N GLU A 227 4.06 -28.45 11.79
CA GLU A 227 4.05 -27.45 12.86
C GLU A 227 5.35 -26.63 12.86
N THR A 228 5.21 -25.30 12.95
CA THR A 228 6.33 -24.35 13.08
C THR A 228 5.84 -23.07 13.77
N SER A 229 6.73 -22.10 13.99
CA SER A 229 6.39 -20.77 14.48
C SER A 229 7.14 -19.69 13.72
N VAL A 230 6.61 -18.47 13.69
CA VAL A 230 7.28 -17.30 13.11
C VAL A 230 8.71 -17.16 13.64
N LYS A 231 8.87 -17.31 14.96
CA LYS A 231 10.17 -17.30 15.62
C LYS A 231 11.13 -18.35 15.06
N SER A 232 10.69 -19.60 14.93
CA SER A 232 11.53 -20.68 14.39
C SER A 232 11.89 -20.46 12.92
N ILE A 233 10.95 -19.94 12.11
CA ILE A 233 11.21 -19.59 10.72
C ILE A 233 12.29 -18.50 10.63
N ARG A 234 12.12 -17.40 11.39
CA ARG A 234 13.10 -16.31 11.46
C ARG A 234 14.46 -16.78 11.95
N GLU A 235 14.52 -17.66 12.95
CA GLU A 235 15.76 -18.25 13.44
C GLU A 235 16.50 -19.07 12.36
N LYS A 236 15.78 -19.89 11.58
CA LYS A 236 16.37 -20.64 10.46
C LYS A 236 16.88 -19.70 9.37
N LEU A 237 16.11 -18.67 8.99
CA LEU A 237 16.52 -17.69 8.01
C LEU A 237 17.78 -16.92 8.47
N ALA A 238 17.80 -16.44 9.71
CA ALA A 238 18.94 -15.74 10.26
C ALA A 238 20.21 -16.60 10.26
N ASN A 239 20.10 -17.92 10.42
CA ASN A 239 21.26 -18.80 10.36
C ASN A 239 21.89 -18.88 8.96
N GLU A 240 21.16 -18.52 7.89
CA GLU A 240 21.68 -18.46 6.52
C GLU A 240 22.46 -17.16 6.22
N VAL A 241 22.44 -16.17 7.13
CA VAL A 241 23.21 -14.93 6.96
C VAL A 241 24.71 -15.23 7.03
N ASP A 242 25.41 -14.84 5.96
CA ASP A 242 26.86 -14.84 5.86
C ASP A 242 27.42 -13.42 5.66
N GLN A 243 28.73 -13.33 5.47
CA GLN A 243 29.41 -12.05 5.25
C GLN A 243 28.94 -11.34 3.97
N THR A 244 28.60 -12.09 2.93
CA THR A 244 28.15 -11.55 1.64
C THR A 244 26.80 -10.88 1.81
N ILE A 245 25.84 -11.57 2.43
CA ILE A 245 24.50 -11.01 2.70
C ILE A 245 24.58 -9.76 3.57
N PHE A 246 25.36 -9.81 4.65
CA PHE A 246 25.58 -8.63 5.49
C PHE A 246 26.16 -7.45 4.70
N GLN A 247 27.18 -7.70 3.88
CA GLN A 247 27.83 -6.66 3.08
C GLN A 247 26.88 -6.08 2.03
N THR A 248 26.07 -6.92 1.36
CA THR A 248 25.05 -6.47 0.41
C THR A 248 24.03 -5.55 1.08
N TYR A 249 23.47 -5.93 2.23
CA TYR A 249 22.54 -5.06 2.95
C TYR A 249 23.18 -3.76 3.42
N LYS A 250 24.43 -3.83 3.89
CA LYS A 250 25.17 -2.63 4.31
C LYS A 250 25.39 -1.67 3.14
N GLU A 251 25.77 -2.18 1.98
CA GLU A 251 25.98 -1.38 0.77
C GLU A 251 24.68 -0.72 0.28
N LEU A 252 23.57 -1.47 0.27
CA LEU A 252 22.26 -0.92 -0.10
C LEU A 252 21.82 0.16 0.89
N PHE A 253 21.93 -0.10 2.20
CA PHE A 253 21.63 0.88 3.24
C PHE A 253 22.48 2.14 3.08
N ASP A 254 23.81 2.00 2.99
CA ASP A 254 24.73 3.12 2.87
C ASP A 254 24.44 3.92 1.58
N LEU A 255 24.15 3.24 0.46
CA LEU A 255 23.81 3.89 -0.81
C LEU A 255 22.54 4.73 -0.68
N TYR A 256 21.43 4.14 -0.25
CA TYR A 256 20.14 4.84 -0.19
C TYR A 256 20.13 5.91 0.90
N TYR A 257 20.69 5.63 2.06
CA TYR A 257 20.72 6.57 3.17
C TYR A 257 21.59 7.80 2.87
N ASN A 258 22.79 7.60 2.27
CA ASN A 258 23.65 8.73 1.89
C ASN A 258 23.05 9.56 0.75
N ASN A 259 22.40 8.90 -0.23
CA ASN A 259 21.71 9.60 -1.30
C ASN A 259 20.52 10.41 -0.77
N MET A 260 19.69 9.81 0.10
CA MET A 260 18.59 10.49 0.78
C MET A 260 19.08 11.73 1.53
N LYS A 261 20.14 11.59 2.34
CA LYS A 261 20.73 12.72 3.08
C LYS A 261 21.23 13.82 2.14
N THR A 262 21.94 13.45 1.08
CA THR A 262 22.42 14.40 0.05
C THR A 262 21.26 15.15 -0.59
N THR A 263 20.19 14.44 -0.95
CA THR A 263 18.99 15.03 -1.52
C THR A 263 18.31 15.99 -0.52
N GLN A 264 18.21 15.62 0.75
CA GLN A 264 17.67 16.50 1.80
C GLN A 264 18.51 17.79 1.97
N GLU A 265 19.84 17.70 1.89
CA GLU A 265 20.73 18.86 1.91
C GLU A 265 20.55 19.76 0.67
N GLN A 266 20.36 19.16 -0.51
CA GLN A 266 20.05 19.89 -1.74
C GLN A 266 18.69 20.60 -1.65
N LEU A 267 17.65 19.91 -1.16
CA LEU A 267 16.33 20.49 -0.93
C LEU A 267 16.41 21.69 0.01
N LYS A 268 17.13 21.56 1.12
CA LYS A 268 17.38 22.67 2.06
C LYS A 268 18.08 23.85 1.38
N THR A 269 19.08 23.57 0.54
CA THR A 269 19.82 24.60 -0.21
C THR A 269 18.92 25.34 -1.19
N HIS A 270 18.13 24.62 -1.98
CA HIS A 270 17.20 25.21 -2.95
C HIS A 270 16.05 25.96 -2.26
N LYS A 271 15.56 25.48 -1.11
CA LYS A 271 14.59 26.20 -0.26
C LYS A 271 15.16 27.53 0.24
N ASN A 272 16.41 27.54 0.72
CA ASN A 272 17.08 28.77 1.15
C ASN A 272 17.32 29.75 -0.01
N LYS A 273 17.72 29.24 -1.18
CA LYS A 273 17.88 30.05 -2.40
C LYS A 273 16.55 30.65 -2.83
N HIS A 274 15.46 29.88 -2.79
CA HIS A 274 14.11 30.34 -3.11
C HIS A 274 13.69 31.50 -2.19
N ASN A 275 13.89 31.35 -0.88
CA ASN A 275 13.61 32.39 0.12
C ASN A 275 14.44 33.66 -0.11
N THR A 276 15.69 33.51 -0.54
CA THR A 276 16.58 34.64 -0.86
C THR A 276 16.12 35.39 -2.10
N LEU A 277 15.83 34.67 -3.19
CA LEU A 277 15.29 35.23 -4.43
C LEU A 277 13.96 35.96 -4.18
N LYS A 278 13.09 35.40 -3.34
CA LYS A 278 11.84 36.04 -2.91
C LYS A 278 12.07 37.41 -2.27
N LYS A 279 13.01 37.51 -1.32
CA LYS A 279 13.38 38.79 -0.68
C LYS A 279 13.92 39.81 -1.69
N MET A 280 14.78 39.36 -2.62
CA MET A 280 15.33 40.22 -3.67
C MET A 280 14.22 40.75 -4.58
N ILE A 281 13.33 39.88 -5.08
CA ILE A 281 12.19 40.27 -5.94
C ILE A 281 11.31 41.33 -5.26
N THR A 282 11.05 41.19 -3.95
CA THR A 282 10.25 42.20 -3.21
C THR A 282 10.96 43.54 -3.05
N GLY A 283 12.30 43.54 -3.00
CA GLY A 283 13.11 44.75 -2.87
C GLY A 283 13.51 45.40 -4.20
N THR A 284 13.31 44.75 -5.34
CA THR A 284 13.67 45.25 -6.67
C THR A 284 12.48 45.90 -7.38
N SER A 285 12.71 47.11 -7.91
CA SER A 285 11.75 47.84 -8.74
C SER A 285 11.44 47.11 -10.05
N ASP A 286 10.27 47.38 -10.62
CA ASP A 286 9.83 46.72 -11.85
C ASP A 286 10.74 47.08 -13.03
N GLY A 287 11.26 46.06 -13.73
CA GLY A 287 12.23 46.22 -14.80
C GLY A 287 12.95 44.91 -15.18
N PRO A 288 13.95 44.98 -16.07
CA PRO A 288 14.67 43.79 -16.56
C PRO A 288 15.30 42.94 -15.45
N ASP A 289 15.86 43.56 -14.41
CA ASP A 289 16.48 42.86 -13.28
C ASP A 289 15.47 42.06 -12.47
N LYS A 290 14.27 42.61 -12.25
CA LYS A 290 13.18 41.90 -11.56
C LYS A 290 12.67 40.73 -12.39
N ILE A 291 12.56 40.89 -13.71
CA ILE A 291 12.19 39.81 -14.64
C ILE A 291 13.20 38.67 -14.54
N LYS A 292 14.50 38.99 -14.51
CA LYS A 292 15.57 37.99 -14.35
C LYS A 292 15.46 37.25 -13.01
N LEU A 293 15.27 37.97 -11.90
CA LEU A 293 15.09 37.35 -10.57
C LEU A 293 13.87 36.43 -10.51
N ILE A 294 12.77 36.80 -11.17
CA ILE A 294 11.57 35.96 -11.29
C ILE A 294 11.90 34.70 -12.10
N GLN A 295 12.66 34.81 -13.19
CA GLN A 295 13.08 33.65 -13.96
C GLN A 295 13.99 32.71 -13.15
N ASP A 296 14.99 33.25 -12.45
CA ASP A 296 15.87 32.48 -11.56
C ASP A 296 15.08 31.76 -10.46
N ALA A 297 14.00 32.39 -9.95
CA ALA A 297 13.11 31.79 -8.95
C ALA A 297 12.28 30.63 -9.52
N LYS A 298 11.80 30.76 -10.77
CA LYS A 298 11.10 29.67 -11.49
C LYS A 298 12.04 28.51 -11.76
N ASP A 299 13.24 28.77 -12.27
CA ASP A 299 14.22 27.73 -12.57
C ASP A 299 14.63 26.98 -11.30
N ASN A 300 14.86 27.71 -10.20
CA ASN A 300 15.14 27.11 -8.89
C ASN A 300 13.97 26.26 -8.37
N PHE A 301 12.73 26.69 -8.59
CA PHE A 301 11.54 25.93 -8.20
C PHE A 301 11.43 24.63 -9.00
N ASN A 302 11.62 24.68 -10.32
CA ASN A 302 11.60 23.48 -11.17
C ASN A 302 12.68 22.47 -10.74
N THR A 303 13.90 22.94 -10.45
CA THR A 303 14.96 22.09 -9.91
C THR A 303 14.58 21.51 -8.54
N PHE A 304 14.02 22.32 -7.65
CA PHE A 304 13.57 21.87 -6.34
C PHE A 304 12.51 20.76 -6.46
N THR A 305 11.50 20.94 -7.30
CA THR A 305 10.45 19.94 -7.52
C THR A 305 11.04 18.62 -8.03
N ALA A 306 11.89 18.67 -9.07
CA ALA A 306 12.52 17.46 -9.59
C ALA A 306 13.39 16.73 -8.54
N ILE A 307 14.12 17.48 -7.71
CA ILE A 307 14.89 16.90 -6.59
C ILE A 307 13.95 16.31 -5.53
N ASN A 308 12.81 16.94 -5.26
CA ASN A 308 11.84 16.50 -4.27
C ASN A 308 11.15 15.19 -4.68
N THR A 309 10.74 15.06 -5.93
CA THR A 309 10.17 13.83 -6.49
C THR A 309 11.16 12.67 -6.32
N LYS A 310 12.41 12.86 -6.77
CA LYS A 310 13.49 11.87 -6.60
C LYS A 310 13.81 11.60 -5.12
N GLY A 311 13.68 12.61 -4.26
CA GLY A 311 13.88 12.50 -2.83
C GLY A 311 12.88 11.54 -2.18
N LYS A 312 11.60 11.60 -2.57
CA LYS A 312 10.57 10.69 -2.05
C LYS A 312 10.86 9.23 -2.41
N GLU A 313 11.24 8.96 -3.66
CA GLU A 313 11.64 7.61 -4.10
C GLU A 313 12.82 7.08 -3.27
N LEU A 314 13.83 7.92 -3.03
CA LEU A 314 14.98 7.56 -2.19
C LEU A 314 14.62 7.37 -0.70
N GLU A 315 13.64 8.11 -0.19
CA GLU A 315 13.14 7.96 1.17
C GLU A 315 12.42 6.62 1.37
N ASP A 316 11.63 6.19 0.38
CA ASP A 316 10.97 4.89 0.42
C ASP A 316 12.00 3.75 0.35
N LEU A 317 12.99 3.83 -0.55
CA LEU A 317 14.10 2.86 -0.63
C LEU A 317 14.94 2.85 0.66
N ALA A 318 15.23 4.01 1.25
CA ALA A 318 15.97 4.09 2.50
C ALA A 318 15.19 3.48 3.68
N ARG A 319 13.85 3.56 3.65
CA ARG A 319 12.96 2.96 4.64
C ARG A 319 13.01 1.44 4.60
N GLU A 320 13.07 0.83 3.41
CA GLU A 320 13.19 -0.63 3.24
C GLU A 320 14.41 -1.20 3.97
N PHE A 321 15.54 -0.48 3.94
CA PHE A 321 16.78 -0.90 4.60
C PHE A 321 17.00 -0.25 5.96
N GLN A 322 16.01 0.43 6.53
CA GLN A 322 16.15 1.16 7.80
C GLN A 322 16.55 0.26 8.97
N PHE A 323 16.19 -1.04 8.92
CA PHE A 323 16.59 -2.03 9.91
C PHE A 323 18.11 -2.20 10.02
N MET A 324 18.90 -1.74 9.03
CA MET A 324 20.36 -1.79 9.03
C MET A 324 21.06 -0.65 9.79
N LYS A 325 20.31 0.37 10.24
CA LYS A 325 20.87 1.60 10.81
C LYS A 325 21.92 1.39 11.91
N ASP A 326 21.67 0.42 12.80
CA ASP A 326 22.54 0.12 13.95
C ASP A 326 23.21 -1.27 13.82
N VAL A 327 23.24 -1.83 12.61
CA VAL A 327 23.76 -3.18 12.32
C VAL A 327 25.21 -3.10 11.85
N ASN A 328 26.13 -3.60 12.69
CA ASN A 328 27.58 -3.45 12.47
C ASN A 328 28.31 -4.77 12.23
N SER A 329 27.61 -5.90 12.34
CA SER A 329 28.19 -7.23 12.20
C SER A 329 27.15 -8.22 11.65
N VAL A 330 27.64 -9.37 11.18
CA VAL A 330 26.80 -10.53 10.84
C VAL A 330 25.93 -10.92 12.03
N GLU A 331 26.49 -10.94 13.24
CA GLU A 331 25.77 -11.27 14.46
C GLU A 331 24.64 -10.28 14.78
N ASP A 332 24.83 -8.98 14.52
CA ASP A 332 23.79 -7.98 14.72
C ASP A 332 22.66 -8.14 13.69
N LEU A 333 23.00 -8.40 12.43
CA LEU A 333 22.01 -8.66 11.40
C LEU A 333 21.17 -9.89 11.74
N LYS A 334 21.82 -10.96 12.22
CA LYS A 334 21.14 -12.16 12.70
C LYS A 334 20.16 -11.86 13.84
N LYS A 335 20.50 -10.97 14.77
CA LYS A 335 19.59 -10.58 15.86
C LYS A 335 18.38 -9.84 15.32
N VAL A 336 18.60 -8.88 14.41
CA VAL A 336 17.52 -8.08 13.80
C VAL A 336 16.54 -8.96 13.01
N ILE A 337 17.03 -9.93 12.25
CA ILE A 337 16.16 -10.86 11.49
C ILE A 337 15.35 -11.78 12.44
N LYS A 338 15.95 -12.20 13.57
CA LYS A 338 15.31 -13.09 14.57
C LYS A 338 14.18 -12.43 15.35
N GLU A 339 14.15 -11.10 15.41
CA GLU A 339 13.17 -10.36 16.20
C GLU A 339 11.77 -10.49 15.59
N VAL A 340 10.86 -11.09 16.35
CA VAL A 340 9.43 -11.23 16.00
C VAL A 340 8.76 -9.87 16.22
N GLY A 341 7.99 -9.42 15.24
CA GLY A 341 7.44 -8.06 15.22
C GLY A 341 8.52 -6.97 15.04
N GLY A 342 9.73 -7.37 14.66
CA GLY A 342 10.88 -6.48 14.54
C GLY A 342 10.88 -5.63 13.26
N ALA A 343 11.91 -4.80 13.12
CA ALA A 343 12.07 -3.90 11.97
C ALA A 343 12.36 -4.63 10.64
N TYR A 344 12.79 -5.91 10.69
CA TYR A 344 13.11 -6.68 9.48
C TYR A 344 11.88 -7.35 8.88
N TRP A 345 11.61 -6.97 7.63
CA TRP A 345 10.54 -7.50 6.79
C TRP A 345 11.16 -8.39 5.71
N ALA A 346 10.46 -9.47 5.33
CA ALA A 346 10.98 -10.44 4.38
C ALA A 346 11.11 -9.83 2.98
N ASP A 347 12.33 -9.80 2.45
CA ASP A 347 12.66 -9.35 1.10
C ASP A 347 12.89 -10.54 0.15
N ASN A 348 13.30 -10.28 -1.09
CA ASN A 348 13.56 -11.32 -2.09
C ASN A 348 14.59 -12.38 -1.62
N TRP A 349 15.60 -11.97 -0.84
CA TRP A 349 16.57 -12.91 -0.28
C TRP A 349 15.92 -13.82 0.77
N ALA A 350 15.08 -13.27 1.66
CA ALA A 350 14.34 -14.06 2.63
C ALA A 350 13.41 -15.07 1.95
N LEU A 351 12.63 -14.60 0.98
CA LEU A 351 11.68 -15.41 0.22
C LEU A 351 12.37 -16.62 -0.43
N SER A 352 13.41 -16.37 -1.22
CA SER A 352 14.17 -17.41 -1.94
C SER A 352 14.92 -18.35 -0.99
N SER A 353 15.51 -17.83 0.09
CA SER A 353 16.15 -18.65 1.12
C SER A 353 15.15 -19.58 1.80
N LEU A 354 13.94 -19.09 2.08
CA LEU A 354 12.88 -19.89 2.70
C LEU A 354 12.29 -20.94 1.77
N GLU A 355 12.21 -20.68 0.46
CA GLU A 355 11.88 -21.72 -0.54
C GLU A 355 12.82 -22.92 -0.40
N ARG A 356 14.13 -22.65 -0.31
CA ARG A 356 15.15 -23.69 -0.12
C ARG A 356 15.07 -24.36 1.26
N ILE A 357 14.96 -23.59 2.34
CA ILE A 357 15.00 -24.11 3.73
C ILE A 357 13.81 -25.04 3.99
N TYR A 358 12.63 -24.71 3.47
CA TYR A 358 11.40 -25.46 3.71
C TYR A 358 11.00 -26.39 2.54
N ASN A 359 11.78 -26.39 1.46
CA ASN A 359 11.47 -27.10 0.20
C ASN A 359 10.07 -26.76 -0.33
N VAL A 360 9.77 -25.47 -0.42
CA VAL A 360 8.48 -24.94 -0.88
C VAL A 360 8.67 -23.93 -2.01
N LYS A 361 7.63 -23.68 -2.81
CA LYS A 361 7.58 -22.61 -3.80
C LYS A 361 6.52 -21.61 -3.41
N PHE A 362 6.86 -20.33 -3.37
CA PHE A 362 5.87 -19.28 -3.17
C PHE A 362 5.31 -18.80 -4.52
N ILE A 363 3.99 -18.66 -4.58
CA ILE A 363 3.25 -18.07 -5.69
C ILE A 363 2.66 -16.77 -5.16
N ILE A 364 3.34 -15.66 -5.43
CA ILE A 364 2.95 -14.34 -4.92
C ILE A 364 2.06 -13.66 -5.94
N LEU A 365 0.85 -13.28 -5.54
CA LEU A 365 -0.12 -12.59 -6.38
C LEU A 365 -0.35 -11.16 -5.84
N SER A 366 -0.10 -10.15 -6.65
CA SER A 366 -0.24 -8.74 -6.30
C SER A 366 -1.69 -8.26 -6.45
N GLN A 367 -2.33 -7.98 -5.31
CA GLN A 367 -3.63 -7.33 -5.29
C GLN A 367 -3.56 -5.90 -5.85
N THR A 368 -2.46 -5.18 -5.61
CA THR A 368 -2.26 -3.82 -6.10
C THR A 368 -2.34 -3.77 -7.63
N HIS A 369 -1.58 -4.63 -8.33
CA HIS A 369 -1.61 -4.68 -9.80
C HIS A 369 -2.99 -5.08 -10.33
N PHE A 370 -3.71 -5.97 -9.63
CA PHE A 370 -5.09 -6.30 -10.02
C PHE A 370 -6.01 -5.07 -9.93
N VAL A 371 -5.96 -4.32 -8.82
CA VAL A 371 -6.78 -3.12 -8.60
C VAL A 371 -6.46 -2.01 -9.60
N GLU A 372 -5.19 -1.89 -9.99
CA GLU A 372 -4.71 -0.92 -11.00
C GLU A 372 -5.00 -1.36 -12.44
N GLY A 373 -5.53 -2.58 -12.63
CA GLY A 373 -5.88 -3.13 -13.94
C GLY A 373 -4.71 -3.77 -14.70
N GLU A 374 -3.54 -3.88 -14.06
CA GLU A 374 -2.31 -4.45 -14.59
C GLU A 374 -2.26 -5.98 -14.44
N LYS A 375 -3.24 -6.68 -15.04
CA LYS A 375 -3.44 -8.12 -14.85
C LYS A 375 -2.24 -9.00 -15.20
N GLU A 376 -1.43 -8.58 -16.16
CA GLU A 376 -0.19 -9.25 -16.61
C GLU A 376 0.90 -9.25 -15.50
N HIS A 377 0.84 -8.29 -14.58
CA HIS A 377 1.79 -8.14 -13.47
C HIS A 377 1.24 -8.69 -12.15
N VAL A 378 0.10 -9.38 -12.14
CA VAL A 378 -0.45 -9.94 -10.89
C VAL A 378 0.47 -11.02 -10.33
N LEU A 379 0.95 -11.96 -11.16
CA LEU A 379 1.93 -12.95 -10.71
C LEU A 379 3.30 -12.27 -10.53
N GLN A 380 3.85 -12.35 -9.32
CA GLN A 380 5.13 -11.76 -8.98
C GLN A 380 6.24 -12.82 -9.02
N CYS A 381 7.31 -12.52 -9.73
CA CYS A 381 8.48 -13.38 -9.83
C CYS A 381 9.48 -13.08 -8.71
N ILE A 382 9.95 -14.12 -8.04
CA ILE A 382 11.03 -14.05 -7.06
C ILE A 382 12.31 -14.58 -7.72
N SER A 383 13.43 -13.87 -7.56
CA SER A 383 14.73 -14.37 -8.00
C SER A 383 15.09 -15.66 -7.27
N PRO A 384 15.66 -16.68 -7.94
CA PRO A 384 15.95 -17.94 -7.27
C PRO A 384 17.10 -17.78 -6.26
N ASP A 385 17.13 -18.64 -5.24
CA ASP A 385 18.26 -18.73 -4.31
C ASP A 385 19.48 -19.27 -5.08
N ILE A 386 20.63 -18.61 -4.95
CA ILE A 386 21.87 -18.97 -5.68
C ILE A 386 22.25 -20.44 -5.45
N LYS A 387 22.07 -20.96 -4.24
CA LYS A 387 22.38 -22.37 -3.91
C LYS A 387 21.38 -23.34 -4.56
N LEU A 388 20.16 -22.92 -4.88
CA LEU A 388 19.21 -23.69 -5.69
C LEU A 388 19.58 -23.64 -7.18
N GLU A 389 19.98 -22.48 -7.70
CA GLU A 389 20.42 -22.35 -9.10
C GLU A 389 21.63 -23.24 -9.41
N GLU A 390 22.63 -23.25 -8.53
CA GLU A 390 23.83 -24.09 -8.66
C GLU A 390 23.50 -25.59 -8.70
N ARG A 391 22.40 -26.02 -8.09
CA ARG A 391 21.94 -27.42 -8.10
C ARG A 391 21.23 -27.79 -9.41
N GLY A 392 20.74 -26.81 -10.17
CA GLY A 392 20.10 -26.99 -11.48
C GLY A 392 18.72 -27.66 -11.49
N LEU A 393 18.27 -28.23 -10.37
CA LEU A 393 16.94 -28.83 -10.20
C LEU A 393 16.37 -28.46 -8.83
N PHE A 394 15.15 -27.90 -8.84
CA PHE A 394 14.37 -27.62 -7.63
C PHE A 394 13.00 -28.29 -7.75
N GLU A 395 12.72 -29.22 -6.84
CA GLU A 395 11.47 -29.98 -6.78
C GLU A 395 10.77 -29.69 -5.43
N PRO A 396 9.95 -28.62 -5.37
CA PRO A 396 9.24 -28.23 -4.15
C PRO A 396 8.27 -29.33 -3.71
N SER A 397 8.24 -29.61 -2.40
CA SER A 397 7.22 -30.48 -1.81
C SER A 397 5.86 -29.80 -1.80
N TYR A 398 5.84 -28.48 -1.61
CA TYR A 398 4.61 -27.69 -1.54
C TYR A 398 4.74 -26.35 -2.29
N TYR A 399 3.59 -25.86 -2.73
CA TYR A 399 3.37 -24.57 -3.35
C TYR A 399 2.42 -23.78 -2.46
N ILE A 400 2.79 -22.55 -2.11
CA ILE A 400 2.07 -21.70 -1.18
C ILE A 400 1.70 -20.42 -1.90
N MET A 401 0.40 -20.12 -1.97
CA MET A 401 -0.09 -18.91 -2.59
C MET A 401 -0.20 -17.80 -1.55
N ALA A 402 0.31 -16.62 -1.87
CA ALA A 402 0.23 -15.45 -1.01
C ALA A 402 -0.36 -14.26 -1.77
N ASP A 403 -1.29 -13.58 -1.12
CA ASP A 403 -1.78 -12.26 -1.53
C ASP A 403 -0.78 -11.22 -1.05
N TYR A 404 -0.36 -10.34 -1.95
CA TYR A 404 0.50 -9.21 -1.64
C TYR A 404 -0.24 -7.88 -1.87
N TYR A 405 -0.43 -7.13 -0.79
CA TYR A 405 -1.22 -5.90 -0.76
C TYR A 405 -0.36 -4.69 -0.39
N GLN A 406 -0.59 -3.56 -1.07
CA GLN A 406 0.03 -2.24 -0.81
C GLN A 406 1.56 -2.25 -0.68
N ASN A 407 2.22 -3.21 -1.32
CA ASN A 407 3.66 -3.42 -1.24
C ASN A 407 4.19 -3.56 0.19
N ASN A 408 3.37 -4.04 1.13
CA ASN A 408 3.73 -4.03 2.55
C ASN A 408 3.12 -5.17 3.38
N HIS A 409 2.17 -5.93 2.86
CA HIS A 409 1.50 -6.97 3.64
C HIS A 409 1.23 -8.24 2.83
N TYR A 410 1.57 -9.38 3.43
CA TYR A 410 1.32 -10.71 2.86
C TYR A 410 0.17 -11.39 3.60
N LYS A 411 -0.77 -11.98 2.87
CA LYS A 411 -1.85 -12.82 3.42
C LYS A 411 -1.84 -14.19 2.76
N LEU A 412 -2.29 -15.21 3.47
CA LEU A 412 -2.30 -16.57 2.93
C LEU A 412 -3.51 -16.71 2.00
N ILE A 413 -3.30 -17.23 0.80
CA ILE A 413 -4.39 -17.67 -0.07
C ILE A 413 -4.54 -19.18 0.08
N THR A 414 -5.71 -19.62 0.52
CA THR A 414 -6.07 -21.04 0.58
C THR A 414 -6.95 -21.46 -0.58
N TYR A 415 -6.91 -22.75 -0.92
CA TYR A 415 -7.69 -23.34 -2.00
C TYR A 415 -8.63 -24.44 -1.47
N ASP A 416 -9.79 -24.52 -2.12
CA ASP A 416 -10.97 -25.29 -1.74
C ASP A 416 -11.60 -24.77 -0.43
N LYS A 417 -12.80 -24.17 -0.50
CA LYS A 417 -13.47 -23.58 0.66
C LYS A 417 -13.78 -24.57 1.79
N ASN A 418 -13.91 -25.86 1.48
CA ASN A 418 -14.22 -26.88 2.47
C ASN A 418 -12.95 -27.39 3.17
N ILE A 419 -11.83 -27.45 2.45
CA ILE A 419 -10.55 -27.99 2.95
C ILE A 419 -9.65 -26.87 3.49
N LYS A 420 -9.71 -25.68 2.88
CA LYS A 420 -8.88 -24.50 3.13
C LYS A 420 -7.38 -24.85 3.11
N ARG A 421 -6.95 -25.56 2.07
CA ARG A 421 -5.56 -25.99 1.92
C ARG A 421 -4.67 -24.79 1.59
N GLY A 422 -3.65 -24.53 2.41
CA GLY A 422 -2.69 -23.42 2.22
C GLY A 422 -1.34 -23.87 1.64
N ALA A 423 -0.96 -25.13 1.80
CA ALA A 423 0.21 -25.73 1.18
C ALA A 423 -0.23 -26.86 0.23
N LEU A 424 0.05 -26.71 -1.06
CA LEU A 424 -0.44 -27.58 -2.13
C LEU A 424 0.72 -28.39 -2.72
N THR A 425 0.57 -29.70 -2.92
CA THR A 425 1.47 -30.44 -3.81
C THR A 425 1.31 -29.94 -5.25
N PHE A 426 2.29 -30.20 -6.13
CA PHE A 426 2.20 -29.76 -7.54
C PHE A 426 0.91 -30.25 -8.23
N SER A 427 0.48 -31.48 -7.94
CA SER A 427 -0.78 -32.03 -8.47
C SER A 427 -2.01 -31.27 -7.96
N GLU A 428 -1.98 -30.81 -6.72
CA GLU A 428 -3.08 -30.06 -6.06
C GLU A 428 -3.12 -28.58 -6.47
N VAL A 429 -2.04 -28.00 -7.01
CA VAL A 429 -2.06 -26.61 -7.50
C VAL A 429 -3.14 -26.45 -8.58
N PRO A 430 -4.05 -25.47 -8.47
CA PRO A 430 -5.13 -25.27 -9.42
C PRO A 430 -4.61 -25.09 -10.85
N TYR A 431 -5.32 -25.64 -11.84
CA TYR A 431 -4.83 -25.64 -13.21
C TYR A 431 -4.61 -24.22 -13.73
N LYS A 432 -5.53 -23.30 -13.43
CA LYS A 432 -5.39 -21.90 -13.84
C LYS A 432 -4.13 -21.21 -13.30
N ILE A 433 -3.71 -21.55 -12.08
CA ILE A 433 -2.48 -21.02 -11.48
C ILE A 433 -1.24 -21.53 -12.21
N LYS A 434 -1.27 -22.78 -12.71
CA LYS A 434 -0.18 -23.36 -13.51
C LYS A 434 -0.03 -22.71 -14.90
N GLU A 435 -1.08 -22.04 -15.39
CA GLU A 435 -1.08 -21.34 -16.68
C GLU A 435 -0.66 -19.86 -16.59
N LEU A 436 -0.60 -19.29 -15.38
CA LEU A 436 0.00 -17.97 -15.15
C LEU A 436 1.51 -18.08 -15.31
#